data_AF-A0AAU8HVF6-F1
#
_entry.id   AF-A0AAU8HVF6-F1
#
_cell.length_a   1.000
_cell.length_b   1.000
_cell.length_c   1.000
_cell.angle_alpha   90.00
_cell.angle_beta   90.00
_cell.angle_gamma   90.00
#
_symmetry.space_group_name_H-M   'P 1'
#
loop_
_entity.id
_entity.type
_entity.pdbx_description
1 polymer ?
#
loop_
_entity_poly.entity_id
_entity_poly.type
_entity_poly.pdbx_seq_one_letter_code
_entity_poly.pdbx_strand_id
1 'polypeptide(L)'
;MPELSELQIMIELLKEVMNDPMLLTFAGVWVLGYMLKKYTRIDNNFIPWIVVLSAAGLSLVIIEFSIAGFIVGAVIGYIQLGLYEQTKATMEIYKKSSYPRRHCD
;
A
#
# COMPACT_ATOMS: atom_id res chain seq x y z
N MET A 1 3.14 -27.59 20.15
CA MET A 1 2.02 -26.70 19.77
C MET A 1 2.58 -25.30 19.49
N PRO A 2 3.15 -25.04 18.29
CA PRO A 2 3.70 -23.71 17.94
C PRO A 2 2.68 -22.75 17.29
N GLU A 3 1.48 -23.20 16.92
CA GLU A 3 0.52 -22.33 16.20
C GLU A 3 -0.14 -21.26 17.07
N LEU A 4 -0.18 -21.47 18.39
CA LEU A 4 -0.75 -20.50 19.33
C LEU A 4 0.07 -19.20 19.42
N SER A 5 1.39 -19.25 19.21
CA SER A 5 2.23 -18.04 19.25
C SER A 5 2.08 -17.18 18.00
N GLU A 6 1.93 -17.78 16.81
CA GLU A 6 1.80 -16.99 15.57
C GLU A 6 0.49 -16.21 15.52
N LEU A 7 -0.61 -16.85 15.94
CA LEU A 7 -1.92 -16.18 15.97
C LEU A 7 -1.95 -15.03 16.99
N GLN A 8 -1.29 -15.20 18.13
CA GLN A 8 -1.16 -14.15 19.15
C GLN A 8 -0.35 -12.95 18.64
N ILE A 9 0.77 -13.22 17.95
CA ILE A 9 1.59 -12.16 17.32
C ILE A 9 0.78 -11.41 16.28
N MET A 10 0.00 -12.11 15.44
CA MET A 10 -0.85 -11.46 14.45
C MET A 10 -1.92 -10.58 15.10
N ILE A 11 -2.52 -11.01 16.20
CA ILE A 11 -3.53 -10.24 16.94
C ILE A 11 -2.89 -9.01 17.61
N GLU A 12 -1.70 -9.14 18.19
CA GLU A 12 -0.97 -8.00 18.76
C GLU A 12 -0.60 -6.95 17.71
N LEU A 13 -0.08 -7.39 16.56
CA LEU A 13 0.19 -6.49 15.43
C LEU A 13 -1.09 -5.81 14.94
N LEU A 14 -2.20 -6.54 14.86
CA LEU A 14 -3.47 -5.96 14.45
C LEU A 14 -3.96 -4.90 15.46
N LYS A 15 -3.82 -5.15 16.76
CA LYS A 15 -4.15 -4.17 17.80
C LYS A 15 -3.28 -2.92 17.69
N GLU A 16 -1.99 -3.08 17.43
CA GLU A 16 -1.07 -1.95 17.24
C GLU A 16 -1.48 -1.11 16.02
N VAL A 17 -1.76 -1.77 14.90
CA VAL A 17 -2.26 -1.12 13.67
C VAL A 17 -3.59 -0.41 13.91
N MET A 18 -4.47 -0.94 14.77
CA MET A 18 -5.74 -0.32 15.09
C MET A 18 -5.62 0.87 16.06
N ASN A 19 -4.62 0.87 16.94
CA ASN A 19 -4.40 1.94 17.90
C ASN A 19 -3.63 3.13 17.31
N ASP A 20 -2.75 2.89 16.33
CA ASP A 20 -2.01 3.97 15.66
C ASP A 20 -2.76 4.43 14.39
N PRO A 21 -3.28 5.68 14.36
CA PRO A 21 -4.04 6.20 13.22
C PRO A 21 -3.20 6.30 11.93
N MET A 22 -1.88 6.43 12.02
CA MET A 22 -1.00 6.41 10.84
C MET A 22 -0.88 5.00 10.29
N LEU A 23 -0.66 3.99 11.14
CA LEU A 23 -0.59 2.59 10.70
C LEU A 23 -1.94 2.13 10.15
N LEU A 24 -3.05 2.55 10.76
CA LEU A 24 -4.40 2.28 10.28
C LEU A 24 -4.62 2.88 8.89
N THR A 25 -4.22 4.14 8.68
CA THR A 25 -4.29 4.79 7.37
C THR A 25 -3.43 4.02 6.37
N PHE A 26 -2.19 3.70 6.73
CA PHE A 26 -1.27 2.97 5.86
C PHE A 26 -1.86 1.63 5.42
N ALA A 27 -2.34 0.81 6.37
CA ALA A 27 -2.95 -0.48 6.09
C ALA A 27 -4.23 -0.35 5.26
N GLY A 28 -5.09 0.63 5.59
CA GLY A 28 -6.33 0.89 4.87
C GLY A 28 -6.08 1.25 3.40
N VAL A 29 -5.15 2.17 3.13
CA VAL A 29 -4.79 2.57 1.77
C VAL A 29 -4.10 1.43 1.02
N TRP A 30 -3.28 0.64 1.71
CA TRP A 30 -2.63 -0.53 1.11
C TRP A 30 -3.66 -1.55 0.61
N VAL A 31 -4.66 -1.87 1.45
CA VAL A 31 -5.76 -2.78 1.08
C VAL A 31 -6.58 -2.18 -0.05
N LEU A 32 -6.87 -0.88 -0.02
CA LEU A 32 -7.56 -0.16 -1.10
C LEU A 32 -6.78 -0.26 -2.42
N GLY A 33 -5.47 0.00 -2.40
CA GLY A 33 -4.60 -0.11 -3.57
C GLY A 33 -4.57 -1.54 -4.14
N TYR A 34 -4.54 -2.56 -3.28
CA TYR A 34 -4.64 -3.95 -3.69
C TYR A 34 -6.00 -4.27 -4.32
N MET A 35 -7.10 -3.82 -3.71
CA MET A 35 -8.46 -4.00 -4.21
C MET A 35 -8.65 -3.34 -5.58
N LEU A 36 -8.20 -2.09 -5.73
CA LEU A 36 -8.22 -1.35 -6.99
C LEU A 36 -7.47 -2.09 -8.10
N LYS A 37 -6.28 -2.62 -7.77
CA LYS A 37 -5.49 -3.39 -8.74
C LYS A 37 -6.15 -4.72 -9.12
N LYS A 38 -6.79 -5.41 -8.17
CA LYS A 38 -7.35 -6.76 -8.39
C LYS A 38 -8.71 -6.75 -9.06
N TYR A 39 -9.56 -5.80 -8.70
CA TYR A 39 -10.97 -5.78 -9.13
C TYR A 39 -11.27 -4.71 -10.18
N THR A 40 -10.36 -3.78 -10.45
CA THR A 40 -10.61 -2.68 -11.39
C THR A 40 -9.61 -2.69 -12.54
N ARG A 41 -10.11 -2.58 -13.78
CA ARG A 41 -9.28 -2.37 -15.00
C ARG A 41 -8.90 -0.89 -15.16
N ILE A 42 -8.49 -0.25 -14.08
CA ILE A 42 -8.07 1.16 -14.11
C ILE A 42 -6.69 1.22 -14.78
N ASP A 43 -6.49 2.24 -15.60
CA ASP A 43 -5.21 2.51 -16.22
C ASP A 43 -4.13 2.65 -15.12
N ASN A 44 -3.00 1.97 -15.31
CA ASN A 44 -1.91 1.95 -14.33
C ASN A 44 -1.37 3.35 -14.00
N ASN A 45 -1.59 4.34 -14.87
CA ASN A 45 -1.21 5.73 -14.60
C ASN A 45 -2.12 6.44 -13.58
N PHE A 46 -3.34 5.96 -13.35
CA PHE A 46 -4.30 6.56 -12.41
C PHE A 46 -4.25 5.97 -11.01
N ILE A 47 -3.81 4.71 -10.89
CA ILE A 47 -3.66 4.03 -9.58
C ILE A 47 -2.83 4.85 -8.58
N PRO A 48 -1.68 5.45 -8.95
CA PRO A 48 -0.86 6.24 -8.04
C PRO A 48 -1.64 7.42 -7.42
N TRP A 49 -2.36 8.17 -8.25
CA TRP A 49 -3.14 9.32 -7.81
C TRP A 49 -4.31 8.92 -6.91
N ILE A 50 -4.98 7.82 -7.23
CA ILE A 50 -6.08 7.30 -6.41
C ILE A 50 -5.55 6.88 -5.03
N VAL A 51 -4.40 6.22 -4.97
CA VAL A 51 -3.75 5.81 -3.70
C VAL A 51 -3.41 7.04 -2.84
N VAL A 52 -2.82 8.09 -3.43
CA VAL A 52 -2.49 9.32 -2.68
C VAL A 52 -3.75 10.05 -2.20
N LEU A 53 -4.76 10.21 -3.06
CA LEU A 53 -6.02 10.87 -2.70
C LEU A 53 -6.79 10.09 -1.63
N SER A 54 -6.82 8.76 -1.73
CA SER A 54 -7.46 7.93 -0.73
C SER A 54 -6.70 7.93 0.59
N ALA A 55 -5.36 8.00 0.59
CA ALA A 55 -4.58 8.19 1.82
C ALA A 55 -4.85 9.52 2.51
N ALA A 56 -4.84 10.61 1.75
CA ALA A 56 -5.10 11.93 2.28
C ALA A 56 -6.55 12.04 2.81
N GLY A 57 -7.52 11.45 2.10
CA GLY A 57 -8.91 11.37 2.53
C GLY A 57 -9.13 10.51 3.78
N LEU A 58 -8.51 9.32 3.85
CA LEU A 58 -8.62 8.43 5.02
C LEU A 58 -8.03 9.11 6.26
N SER A 59 -6.83 9.70 6.16
CA SER A 59 -6.22 10.38 7.31
C SER A 59 -7.00 11.61 7.74
N LEU A 60 -7.66 12.33 6.82
CA LEU A 60 -8.57 13.42 7.18
C LEU A 60 -9.71 12.91 8.06
N VAL A 61 -10.31 11.77 7.70
CA VAL A 61 -11.44 11.19 8.44
C VAL A 61 -11.00 10.59 9.77
N ILE A 62 -9.84 9.93 9.81
CA ILE A 62 -9.30 9.27 11.01
C ILE A 62 -8.77 10.29 12.02
N ILE A 63 -8.15 11.39 11.54
CA ILE A 63 -7.50 12.42 12.37
C ILE A 63 -8.40 13.66 12.42
N GLU A 64 -9.68 13.45 12.78
CA GLU A 64 -10.65 14.49 13.17
C GLU A 64 -10.76 15.71 12.24
N PHE A 65 -10.77 15.51 10.91
CA PHE A 65 -10.82 16.60 9.92
C PHE A 65 -9.74 17.67 10.09
N SER A 66 -8.57 17.30 10.62
CA SER A 66 -7.46 18.21 10.83
C SER A 66 -6.61 18.40 9.57
N ILE A 67 -6.15 19.63 9.33
CA ILE A 67 -5.15 19.95 8.29
C ILE A 67 -3.87 19.15 8.50
N ALA A 68 -3.46 18.95 9.74
CA ALA A 68 -2.29 18.12 10.06
C ALA A 68 -2.52 16.66 9.64
N GLY A 69 -3.73 16.14 9.86
CA GLY A 69 -4.13 14.80 9.42
C GLY A 69 -4.08 14.64 7.91
N PHE A 70 -4.54 15.64 7.16
CA PHE A 70 -4.44 15.65 5.70
C PHE A 70 -2.98 15.58 5.21
N ILE A 71 -2.09 16.39 5.80
CA ILE A 71 -0.67 16.42 5.42
C ILE A 71 -0.01 15.08 5.71
N VAL A 72 -0.25 14.52 6.90
CA VAL A 72 0.27 13.19 7.28
C VAL A 72 -0.22 12.12 6.30
N GLY A 73 -1.51 12.12 5.96
CA GLY A 73 -2.06 11.18 4.97
C GLY A 73 -1.46 11.34 3.58
N ALA A 74 -1.22 12.58 3.14
CA ALA A 74 -0.57 12.85 1.87
C ALA A 74 0.88 12.33 1.85
N VAL A 75 1.64 12.52 2.93
CA VAL A 75 3.00 11.98 3.08
C VAL A 75 3.00 10.45 3.06
N ILE A 76 2.07 9.82 3.80
CA ILE A 76 1.90 8.36 3.79
C ILE A 76 1.59 7.85 2.38
N GLY A 77 0.66 8.49 1.68
CA GLY A 77 0.33 8.17 0.29
C GLY A 77 1.53 8.28 -0.65
N TYR A 78 2.37 9.30 -0.45
CA TYR A 78 3.59 9.49 -1.24
C TYR A 78 4.64 8.41 -0.99
N ILE A 79 4.83 8.02 0.28
CA ILE A 79 5.72 6.90 0.65
C ILE A 79 5.24 5.60 0.01
N GLN A 80 3.93 5.34 0.04
CA GLN A 80 3.35 4.16 -0.61
C GLN A 80 3.51 4.18 -2.13
N LEU A 81 3.48 5.36 -2.76
CA LEU A 81 3.79 5.52 -4.17
C LEU A 81 5.21 5.06 -4.49
N GLY A 82 6.19 5.53 -3.71
CA GLY A 82 7.61 5.17 -3.90
C GLY A 82 7.84 3.68 -3.73
N LEU A 83 7.19 3.05 -2.74
CA LEU A 83 7.22 1.60 -2.56
C LEU A 83 6.57 0.86 -3.75
N TYR A 84 5.45 1.37 -4.26
CA TYR A 84 4.78 0.79 -5.42
C TYR A 84 5.67 0.83 -6.67
N GLU A 85 6.33 1.96 -6.94
CA GLU A 85 7.26 2.10 -8.06
C GLU A 85 8.48 1.19 -7.93
N GLN A 86 9.10 1.11 -6.74
CA GLN A 86 10.20 0.18 -6.47
C GLN A 86 9.78 -1.28 -6.70
N THR A 87 8.61 -1.66 -6.21
CA THR A 87 8.09 -3.02 -6.36
C THR A 87 7.84 -3.34 -7.83
N LYS A 88 7.27 -2.39 -8.58
CA LYS A 88 7.05 -2.52 -10.03
C LYS A 88 8.37 -2.68 -10.78
N ALA A 89 9.36 -1.83 -10.50
CA ALA A 89 10.69 -1.92 -11.12
C ALA A 89 11.35 -3.29 -10.85
N THR A 90 11.23 -3.79 -9.62
CA THR A 90 11.75 -5.10 -9.24
C THR A 90 11.05 -6.23 -9.99
N MET A 91 9.73 -6.18 -10.12
CA MET A 91 8.95 -7.16 -10.90
C MET A 91 9.30 -7.12 -12.40
N GLU A 92 9.55 -5.94 -12.97
CA GLU A 92 9.96 -5.81 -14.37
C GLU A 92 11.34 -6.44 -14.61
N ILE A 93 12.30 -6.22 -13.70
CA ILE A 93 13.62 -6.87 -13.73
C ILE A 93 13.47 -8.40 -13.64
N TYR A 94 12.65 -8.89 -12.73
CA TYR A 94 12.40 -10.32 -12.56
C TYR A 94 11.72 -10.94 -13.79
N LYS A 95 10.72 -10.25 -14.37
CA LYS A 95 10.05 -10.69 -15.61
C LYS A 95 11.05 -10.77 -16.77
N LYS A 96 11.96 -9.80 -16.86
CA LYS A 96 13.01 -9.76 -17.88
C LYS A 96 14.05 -10.86 -17.69
N SER A 97 14.37 -11.26 -16.46
CA SER A 97 15.29 -12.38 -16.21
C SER A 97 14.64 -13.75 -16.45
N SER A 98 13.34 -13.86 -16.18
CA SER A 98 12.57 -15.10 -16.36
C SER A 98 12.19 -15.40 -17.82
N TYR A 99 12.24 -14.39 -18.70
CA TYR A 99 12.14 -14.54 -20.15
C TYR A 99 13.40 -13.96 -20.81
N PRO A 100 14.52 -14.69 -20.84
CA PRO A 100 15.64 -14.30 -21.68
C PRO A 100 15.11 -14.22 -23.11
N ARG A 101 15.18 -13.03 -23.72
CA ARG A 101 14.96 -12.89 -25.16
C ARG A 101 15.85 -13.94 -25.82
N ARG A 102 15.25 -14.92 -26.52
CA ARG A 102 16.01 -15.67 -27.51
C ARG A 102 16.48 -14.62 -28.52
N HIS A 103 17.74 -14.22 -28.40
CA HIS A 103 18.47 -13.68 -29.52
C HIS A 103 18.50 -14.80 -30.56
N CYS A 104 17.55 -14.76 -31.48
CA CYS A 104 17.73 -15.36 -32.79
C CYS A 104 18.49 -14.31 -33.60
N ASP A 105 19.81 -14.42 -33.58
CA ASP A 105 20.67 -13.95 -34.65
C ASP A 105 20.62 -14.99 -35.80
#